data_AF-A0A7V5FMG0-F1
#
_entry.id   AF-A0A7V5FMG0-F1
#
_cell.length_a   1.000
_cell.length_b   1.000
_cell.length_c   1.000
_cell.angle_alpha   90.00
_cell.angle_beta   90.00
_cell.angle_gamma   90.00
#
_symmetry.space_group_name_H-M   'P 1'
#
loop_
_entity.id
_entity.type
_entity.pdbx_description
1 polymer ?
#
loop_
_entity_poly.entity_id
_entity_poly.type
_entity_poly.pdbx_seq_one_letter_code
_entity_poly.pdbx_strand_id
1 'polypeptide(L)'
;MYAKGGDCNCGRCSADNKPAMYRFDGKWQKKRIERMSKDLNLTTEQKEKISAIMKENGEKAKAEMEKSRESFSAIRKESEKQIKAVLTPEQAQKFEKEKAARAEKMEKHMKKAHHHEGDDEK
;
A
#
# COMPACT_ATOMS: atom_id res chain seq x y z
N MET A 1 -0.74 -30.63 15.30
CA MET A 1 -1.27 -30.23 13.98
C MET A 1 -2.71 -29.78 14.20
N TYR A 2 -3.06 -28.51 13.98
CA TYR A 2 -4.39 -28.09 13.52
C TYR A 2 -4.34 -26.63 13.03
N ALA A 3 -4.81 -26.46 11.80
CA ALA A 3 -5.30 -25.31 11.04
C ALA A 3 -4.70 -23.90 11.22
N LYS A 4 -4.04 -23.46 10.13
CA LYS A 4 -3.77 -22.06 9.76
C LYS A 4 -5.11 -21.31 9.56
N GLY A 5 -5.55 -20.55 10.55
CA GLY A 5 -6.63 -19.57 10.43
C GLY A 5 -6.09 -18.26 9.86
N GLY A 6 -6.62 -17.84 8.71
CA GLY A 6 -6.15 -16.69 7.96
C GLY A 6 -6.63 -15.36 8.55
N ASP A 7 -5.70 -14.60 9.11
CA ASP A 7 -5.91 -13.20 9.47
C ASP A 7 -5.53 -12.28 8.30
N CYS A 8 -6.59 -11.73 7.69
CA CYS A 8 -6.66 -10.52 6.88
C CYS A 8 -5.38 -10.03 6.18
N ASN A 9 -5.31 -10.34 4.88
CA ASN A 9 -4.40 -9.77 3.88
C ASN A 9 -4.71 -8.27 3.60
N CYS A 10 -4.64 -7.42 4.61
CA CYS A 10 -4.68 -5.95 4.48
C CYS A 10 -3.37 -5.36 5.02
N GLY A 11 -2.29 -5.46 4.23
CA GLY A 11 -0.98 -4.94 4.61
C GLY A 11 -0.07 -6.04 5.12
N ARG A 12 0.65 -6.68 4.19
CA ARG A 12 1.65 -7.69 4.49
C ARG A 12 2.85 -7.02 5.17
N CYS A 13 2.82 -6.99 6.50
CA CYS A 13 3.94 -6.64 7.37
C CYS A 13 5.12 -7.59 7.10
N SER A 14 6.08 -7.12 6.32
CA SER A 14 7.47 -7.58 6.32
C SER A 14 8.31 -6.32 6.11
N ALA A 15 9.41 -6.16 6.82
CA ALA A 15 10.26 -4.95 6.76
C ALA A 15 10.78 -4.68 5.33
N ASP A 16 10.85 -5.70 4.48
CA ASP A 16 11.20 -5.59 3.05
C ASP A 16 10.02 -5.32 2.10
N ASN A 17 8.79 -5.25 2.63
CA ASN A 17 7.57 -5.15 1.85
C ASN A 17 6.90 -3.78 2.06
N LYS A 18 7.51 -2.74 1.51
CA LYS A 18 6.89 -1.41 1.42
C LYS A 18 5.50 -1.53 0.75
N PRO A 19 4.50 -0.75 1.18
CA PRO A 19 3.14 -0.82 0.61
C PRO A 19 3.21 -0.63 -0.90
N ALA A 20 2.32 -1.29 -1.66
CA ALA A 20 2.31 -1.22 -3.13
C ALA A 20 2.34 0.23 -3.68
N MET A 21 1.78 1.17 -2.91
CA MET A 21 1.80 2.62 -3.18
C MET A 21 3.22 3.21 -3.27
N TYR A 22 4.20 2.66 -2.55
CA TYR A 22 5.60 3.11 -2.50
C TYR A 22 6.51 2.41 -3.52
N ARG A 23 5.98 1.48 -4.33
CA ARG A 23 6.76 0.75 -5.35
C ARG A 23 6.91 1.53 -6.66
N PHE A 24 6.24 2.68 -6.77
CA PHE A 24 6.27 3.59 -7.91
C PHE A 24 7.01 4.90 -7.63
N ASP A 25 7.59 5.03 -6.44
CA ASP A 25 8.51 6.13 -6.14
C ASP A 25 9.79 6.00 -6.98
N GLY A 26 10.23 7.10 -7.58
CA GLY A 26 11.41 7.17 -8.44
C GLY A 26 12.68 6.74 -7.72
N LYS A 27 12.78 6.95 -6.39
CA LYS A 27 13.93 6.51 -5.60
C LYS A 27 14.02 4.98 -5.53
N TRP A 28 12.89 4.27 -5.47
CA TRP A 28 12.87 2.80 -5.47
C TRP A 28 13.21 2.21 -6.83
N GLN A 29 12.67 2.80 -7.91
CA GLN A 29 13.00 2.41 -9.28
C GLN A 29 14.50 2.54 -9.54
N LYS A 30 15.11 3.65 -9.12
CA LYS A 30 16.56 3.87 -9.24
C LYS A 30 17.38 2.82 -8.49
N LYS A 31 17.07 2.56 -7.20
CA LYS A 31 17.76 1.51 -6.42
C LYS A 31 17.63 0.12 -7.04
N ARG A 32 16.47 -0.17 -7.66
CA ARG A 32 16.25 -1.44 -8.36
C ARG A 32 17.10 -1.57 -9.62
N ILE A 33 17.19 -0.50 -10.42
CA ILE A 33 18.04 -0.46 -11.62
C ILE A 33 19.52 -0.55 -11.25
N GLU A 34 19.95 0.10 -10.17
CA GLU A 34 21.33 -0.01 -9.66
C GLU A 34 21.68 -1.43 -9.24
N ARG A 35 20.77 -2.12 -8.55
CA ARG A 35 20.96 -3.54 -8.19
C ARG A 35 21.05 -4.42 -9.44
N MET A 36 20.08 -4.30 -10.35
CA MET A 36 20.07 -5.04 -11.62
C MET A 36 21.33 -4.75 -12.45
N SER A 37 21.83 -3.52 -12.41
CA SER A 37 23.06 -3.16 -13.09
C SER A 37 24.28 -3.87 -12.52
N LYS A 38 24.36 -4.07 -11.20
CA LYS A 38 25.48 -4.77 -10.58
C LYS A 38 25.41 -6.27 -10.85
N ASP A 39 24.21 -6.84 -10.80
CA ASP A 39 24.01 -8.28 -10.97
C ASP A 39 24.14 -8.71 -12.45
N LEU A 40 23.72 -7.85 -13.39
CA LEU A 40 23.64 -8.18 -14.82
C LEU A 40 24.65 -7.39 -15.67
N ASN A 41 25.50 -6.56 -15.06
CA ASN A 41 26.47 -5.69 -15.75
C ASN A 41 25.84 -4.86 -16.88
N LEU A 42 24.68 -4.23 -16.59
CA LEU A 42 23.93 -3.46 -17.58
C LEU A 42 24.73 -2.24 -18.08
N THR A 43 24.71 -2.01 -19.39
CA THR A 43 25.28 -0.80 -20.01
C THR A 43 24.42 0.43 -19.71
N THR A 44 24.99 1.63 -19.90
CA THR A 44 24.29 2.90 -19.71
C THR A 44 23.01 3.00 -20.54
N GLU A 45 23.07 2.61 -21.82
CA GLU A 45 21.90 2.61 -22.71
C GLU A 45 20.81 1.62 -22.26
N GLN A 46 21.20 0.46 -21.73
CA GLN A 46 20.23 -0.52 -21.20
C GLN A 46 19.52 0.01 -19.95
N LYS A 47 20.25 0.70 -19.06
CA LYS A 47 19.66 1.33 -17.86
C LYS A 47 18.63 2.39 -18.22
N GLU A 48 18.92 3.22 -19.21
CA GLU A 48 17.99 4.25 -19.67
C GLU A 48 16.70 3.65 -20.24
N LYS A 49 16.82 2.63 -21.08
CA LYS A 49 15.66 1.90 -21.62
C LYS A 49 14.83 1.25 -20.52
N ILE A 50 15.46 0.61 -19.54
CA ILE A 50 14.77 -0.03 -18.41
C ILE A 50 14.09 1.03 -17.53
N SER A 51 14.73 2.17 -17.30
CA SER A 51 14.15 3.29 -16.55
C SER A 51 12.86 3.80 -17.20
N ALA A 52 12.88 4.01 -18.52
CA ALA A 52 11.70 4.42 -19.27
C ALA A 52 10.55 3.40 -19.15
N ILE A 53 10.85 2.10 -19.32
CA ILE A 53 9.87 1.01 -19.18
C ILE A 53 9.27 0.99 -17.77
N MET A 54 10.09 1.13 -16.73
CA MET A 54 9.62 1.13 -15.34
C MET A 54 8.75 2.34 -15.02
N LYS A 55 9.07 3.51 -15.58
CA LYS A 55 8.26 4.72 -15.41
C LYS A 55 6.89 4.57 -16.06
N GLU A 56 6.84 4.16 -17.33
CA GLU A 56 5.58 3.96 -18.08
C GLU A 56 4.69 2.91 -17.40
N ASN A 57 5.26 1.77 -17.02
CA ASN A 57 4.52 0.73 -16.31
C ASN A 57 4.06 1.20 -14.92
N GLY A 58 4.82 2.08 -14.28
CA GLY A 58 4.45 2.66 -13.00
C GLY A 58 3.22 3.56 -13.09
N GLU A 59 3.14 4.37 -14.14
CA GLU A 59 1.99 5.23 -14.42
C GLU A 59 0.73 4.39 -14.73
N LYS A 60 0.87 3.35 -15.56
CA LYS A 60 -0.24 2.41 -15.86
C LYS A 60 -0.75 1.73 -14.60
N ALA A 61 0.15 1.24 -13.75
CA ALA A 61 -0.22 0.58 -12.51
C ALA A 61 -0.86 1.53 -11.50
N LYS A 62 -0.40 2.79 -11.42
CA LYS A 62 -1.04 3.81 -10.58
C LYS A 62 -2.48 4.06 -11.02
N ALA A 63 -2.73 4.23 -12.33
CA ALA A 63 -4.07 4.45 -12.86
C ALA A 63 -5.01 3.27 -12.57
N GLU A 64 -4.52 2.03 -12.70
CA GLU A 64 -5.31 0.84 -12.40
C GLU A 64 -5.61 0.69 -10.89
N MET A 65 -4.64 1.07 -10.06
CA MET A 65 -4.80 1.08 -8.60
C MET A 65 -5.82 2.12 -8.15
N GLU A 66 -5.86 3.31 -8.79
CA GLU A 66 -6.86 4.34 -8.52
C GLU A 66 -8.28 3.85 -8.86
N LYS A 67 -8.46 3.27 -10.05
CA LYS A 67 -9.76 2.66 -10.43
C LYS A 67 -10.20 1.58 -9.46
N SER A 68 -9.27 0.70 -9.07
CA SER A 68 -9.54 -0.35 -8.09
C SER A 68 -9.89 0.22 -6.72
N ARG A 69 -9.24 1.32 -6.31
CA ARG A 69 -9.50 1.96 -5.02
C ARG A 69 -10.93 2.46 -4.92
N GLU A 70 -11.47 3.01 -6.00
CA GLU A 70 -12.86 3.47 -6.05
C GLU A 70 -13.84 2.31 -5.96
N SER A 71 -13.62 1.23 -6.71
CA SER A 71 -14.48 0.04 -6.67
C SER A 71 -14.47 -0.62 -5.29
N PHE A 72 -13.29 -0.79 -4.68
CA PHE A 72 -13.17 -1.31 -3.32
C PHE A 72 -13.80 -0.39 -2.27
N SER A 73 -13.76 0.93 -2.46
CA SER A 73 -14.41 1.89 -1.58
C SER A 73 -15.93 1.73 -1.61
N ALA A 74 -16.52 1.55 -2.80
CA ALA A 74 -17.94 1.31 -2.95
C ALA A 74 -18.37 0.01 -2.25
N ILE A 75 -17.66 -1.10 -2.51
CA ILE A 75 -17.92 -2.41 -1.88
C ILE A 75 -17.86 -2.29 -0.36
N ARG A 76 -16.83 -1.62 0.19
CA ARG A 76 -16.71 -1.42 1.64
C ARG A 76 -17.89 -0.66 2.24
N LYS A 77 -18.35 0.41 1.58
CA LYS A 77 -19.52 1.18 2.04
C LYS A 77 -20.79 0.35 2.00
N GLU A 78 -20.95 -0.51 0.99
CA GLU A 78 -22.10 -1.39 0.88
C GLU A 78 -22.10 -2.46 1.97
N SER A 79 -20.97 -3.15 2.18
CA SER A 79 -20.83 -4.11 3.27
C SER A 79 -21.07 -3.46 4.63
N GLU A 80 -20.59 -2.24 4.84
CA GLU A 80 -20.84 -1.50 6.08
C GLU A 80 -22.33 -1.24 6.32
N LYS A 81 -23.09 -0.88 5.28
CA LYS A 81 -24.55 -0.71 5.39
C LYS A 81 -25.24 -2.02 5.76
N GLN A 82 -24.85 -3.12 5.11
CA GLN A 82 -25.40 -4.45 5.40
C GLN A 82 -25.08 -4.89 6.84
N ILE A 83 -23.85 -4.65 7.31
CA ILE A 83 -23.46 -4.94 8.69
C ILE A 83 -24.31 -4.11 9.66
N LYS A 84 -24.42 -2.79 9.44
CA LYS A 84 -25.24 -1.90 10.30
C LYS A 84 -26.71 -2.31 10.38
N ALA A 85 -27.26 -2.90 9.32
CA ALA A 85 -28.64 -3.38 9.31
C ALA A 85 -28.89 -4.60 10.21
N VAL A 86 -27.85 -5.40 10.51
CA VAL A 86 -27.93 -6.59 11.38
C VAL A 86 -27.58 -6.25 12.83
N LEU A 87 -26.88 -5.14 13.07
CA LEU A 87 -26.46 -4.72 14.40
C LEU A 87 -27.58 -4.04 15.17
N THR A 88 -27.61 -4.25 16.49
CA THR A 88 -28.44 -3.44 17.38
C THR A 88 -27.90 -2.00 17.48
N PRO A 89 -28.70 -1.01 17.89
CA PRO A 89 -28.25 0.39 17.98
C PRO A 89 -27.00 0.58 18.85
N GLU A 90 -26.90 -0.15 19.96
CA GLU A 90 -25.74 -0.12 20.86
C GLU A 90 -24.48 -0.72 20.21
N GLN A 91 -24.63 -1.83 19.47
CA GLN A 91 -23.54 -2.46 18.74
C GLN A 91 -23.05 -1.60 17.57
N ALA A 92 -23.97 -0.93 16.87
CA ALA A 92 -23.64 0.00 15.79
C ALA A 92 -22.83 1.20 16.31
N GLN A 93 -23.18 1.75 17.47
CA GLN A 93 -22.40 2.82 18.10
C GLN A 93 -20.98 2.37 18.48
N LYS A 94 -20.82 1.14 18.99
CA LYS A 94 -19.50 0.57 19.29
C LYS A 94 -18.67 0.37 18.02
N PHE A 95 -19.29 -0.15 16.97
CA PHE A 95 -18.66 -0.36 15.67
C PHE A 95 -18.12 0.95 15.06
N GLU A 96 -18.90 2.03 15.11
CA GLU A 96 -18.45 3.34 14.62
C GLU A 96 -17.26 3.89 15.42
N LYS A 97 -17.27 3.73 16.75
CA LYS A 97 -16.16 4.15 17.61
C LYS A 97 -14.87 3.38 17.30
N GLU A 98 -14.97 2.06 17.11
CA GLU A 98 -13.83 1.22 16.73
C GLU A 98 -13.26 1.60 15.36
N LYS A 99 -14.15 1.88 14.39
CA LYS A 99 -13.77 2.35 13.06
C LYS A 99 -13.03 3.69 13.12
N ALA A 100 -13.54 4.65 13.91
CA ALA A 100 -12.90 5.96 14.09
C ALA A 100 -11.52 5.83 14.75
N ALA A 101 -11.40 5.03 15.81
CA ALA A 101 -10.13 4.77 16.48
C ALA A 101 -9.10 4.10 15.56
N ARG A 102 -9.55 3.20 14.67
CA ARG A 102 -8.69 2.57 13.66
C ARG A 102 -8.22 3.58 12.61
N ALA A 103 -9.08 4.51 12.20
CA ALA A 103 -8.72 5.58 11.27
C ALA A 103 -7.66 6.52 11.88
N GLU A 104 -7.85 6.94 13.12
CA GLU A 104 -6.89 7.79 13.85
C GLU A 104 -5.53 7.10 14.03
N LYS A 105 -5.53 5.81 14.40
CA LYS A 105 -4.29 5.02 14.48
C LYS A 105 -3.58 4.96 13.13
N MET A 106 -4.31 4.69 12.04
CA MET A 106 -3.72 4.72 10.70
C MET A 106 -3.15 6.09 10.36
N GLU A 107 -3.85 7.18 10.65
CA GLU A 107 -3.37 8.54 10.40
C GLU A 107 -2.07 8.83 11.16
N LYS A 108 -2.00 8.43 12.43
CA LYS A 108 -0.78 8.53 13.25
C LYS A 108 0.37 7.73 12.65
N HIS A 109 0.11 6.50 12.22
CA HIS A 109 1.13 5.67 11.57
C HIS A 109 1.60 6.25 10.23
N MET A 110 0.70 6.83 9.43
CA MET A 110 1.06 7.51 8.17
C MET A 110 1.90 8.76 8.44
N LYS A 111 1.50 9.60 9.40
CA LYS A 111 2.29 10.76 9.84
C LYS A 111 3.68 10.36 10.32
N LYS A 112 3.80 9.29 11.11
CA LYS A 112 5.10 8.78 11.58
C LYS A 112 5.96 8.23 10.44
N ALA A 113 5.36 7.53 9.47
CA ALA A 113 6.07 7.04 8.30
C ALA A 113 6.64 8.18 7.44
N HIS A 114 5.91 9.29 7.29
CA HIS A 114 6.39 10.49 6.59
C HIS A 114 7.54 11.20 7.33
N HIS A 115 7.63 11.10 8.65
CA HIS A 115 8.76 11.69 9.40
C HIS A 115 10.06 10.89 9.25
N HIS A 116 10.00 9.55 9.18
CA HIS A 116 11.19 8.73 9.03
C HIS A 116 11.85 8.84 7.64
N GLU A 117 11.12 9.34 6.63
CA GLU A 117 11.64 9.53 5.27
C GLU A 117 12.49 10.81 5.11
N GLY A 118 12.51 11.68 6.13
CA GLY A 118 13.28 12.93 6.16
C GLY A 118 14.65 12.85 6.83
N ASP A 119 14.96 11.75 7.53
CA ASP A 119 16.21 11.60 8.31
C ASP A 119 17.29 10.74 7.62
N ASP A 120 16.98 10.12 6.47
CA ASP A 120 17.94 9.32 5.66
C ASP A 120 18.84 10.19 4.74
N GLU A 121 18.90 11.51 4.97
CA GLU A 121 19.71 12.46 4.21
C GLU A 121 20.73 13.15 5.14
N LYS A 122 21.70 12.37 5.66
CA LYS A 122 22.96 12.87 6.21
C LYS A 122 24.11 11.89 6.02
#